data_AF-A0A966CDV7-F1
#
_entry.id   AF-A0A966CDV7-F1
#
_cell.length_a   1.000
_cell.length_b   1.000
_cell.length_c   1.000
_cell.angle_alpha   90.00
_cell.angle_beta   90.00
_cell.angle_gamma   90.00
#
_symmetry.space_group_name_H-M   'P 1'
#
loop_
_entity.id
_entity.type
_entity.pdbx_description
1 polymer ?
#
loop_
_entity_poly.entity_id
_entity_poly.type
_entity_poly.pdbx_seq_one_letter_code
_entity_poly.pdbx_strand_id
1 'polypeptide(L)' 'REAAQFPFDGVMLEVHPDPDKATTDAKQQLSITDLDQILKICK' A
#
# COMPACT_ATOMS: atom_id res chain seq x y z
N ARG A 1 -6.98 5.87 -5.09
CA ARG A 1 -8.39 5.77 -5.53
C ARG A 1 -8.49 5.60 -7.05
N GLU A 2 -7.61 6.21 -7.84
CA GLU A 2 -7.66 6.08 -9.31
C GLU A 2 -7.47 4.66 -9.83
N ALA A 3 -6.55 3.86 -9.28
CA ALA A 3 -6.35 2.48 -9.76
C ALA A 3 -7.60 1.59 -9.62
N ALA A 4 -8.44 1.80 -8.60
CA ALA A 4 -9.65 1.02 -8.35
C ALA A 4 -10.78 1.29 -9.36
N GLN A 5 -10.68 2.34 -10.17
CA GLN A 5 -11.68 2.68 -11.19
C GLN A 5 -11.46 1.95 -12.51
N PHE A 6 -10.31 1.31 -12.68
CA PHE A 6 -9.95 0.55 -13.88
C PHE A 6 -10.22 -0.95 -13.66
N PRO A 7 -10.48 -1.72 -14.73
CA PRO A 7 -10.79 -3.15 -14.64
C PRO A 7 -9.53 -3.99 -14.45
N PHE A 8 -8.73 -3.66 -13.43
CA PHE A 8 -7.58 -4.49 -13.03
C PHE A 8 -8.06 -5.59 -12.10
N ASP A 9 -7.48 -6.79 -12.25
CA ASP A 9 -7.79 -7.94 -11.38
C ASP A 9 -7.26 -7.76 -9.96
N GLY A 10 -6.31 -6.83 -9.75
CA GLY A 10 -5.74 -6.54 -8.44
C GLY A 10 -4.60 -5.53 -8.49
N VAL A 11 -4.01 -5.28 -7.32
CA VAL A 11 -2.84 -4.42 -7.13
C VAL A 11 -1.84 -5.09 -6.20
N MET A 12 -0.55 -4.81 -6.40
CA MET A 12 0.52 -5.23 -5.49
C MET A 12 1.03 -4.00 -4.74
N LEU A 13 1.19 -4.12 -3.41
CA LEU A 13 1.65 -3.05 -2.54
C LEU A 13 2.86 -3.53 -1.75
N GLU A 14 3.89 -2.69 -1.65
CA GLU A 14 5.00 -2.92 -0.73
C GLU A 14 4.67 -2.31 0.63
N VAL A 15 4.88 -3.08 1.70
CA VAL A 15 4.48 -2.70 3.05
C VAL A 15 5.56 -3.10 4.02
N HIS A 16 5.84 -2.25 5.00
CA HIS A 16 6.80 -2.53 6.06
C HIS A 16 6.26 -2.02 7.40
N PRO A 17 6.54 -2.70 8.54
CA PRO A 17 6.11 -2.24 9.86
C PRO A 17 6.71 -0.89 10.26
N ASP A 18 7.89 -0.56 9.74
CA ASP A 18 8.62 0.68 10.00
C ASP A 18 9.37 1.12 8.72
N PRO A 19 8.70 1.78 7.75
CA PRO A 19 9.26 2.04 6.42
C PRO A 19 10.60 2.78 6.43
N ASP A 20 10.82 3.68 7.39
CA ASP A 20 12.08 4.44 7.52
C ASP A 20 13.30 3.57 7.84
N LYS A 21 13.09 2.35 8.35
CA LYS A 21 14.15 1.37 8.63
C LYS A 21 14.32 0.32 7.53
N ALA A 22 13.55 0.40 6.45
CA ALA A 22 13.66 -0.56 5.37
C ALA A 22 15.01 -0.46 4.67
N THR A 23 15.61 -1.60 4.35
CA THR A 23 16.92 -1.66 3.68
C THR A 23 16.84 -1.22 2.21
N THR A 24 15.68 -1.41 1.59
CA THR A 24 15.38 -0.99 0.22
C THR A 24 14.02 -0.31 0.19
N ASP A 25 13.83 0.61 -0.76
CA ASP A 25 12.52 1.16 -1.11
C ASP A 25 11.70 1.79 0.04
N ALA A 26 12.39 2.21 1.10
CA ALA A 26 11.82 2.85 2.30
C ALA A 26 10.79 3.94 2.00
N LYS A 27 11.01 4.72 0.93
CA LYS A 27 10.15 5.85 0.56
C LYS A 27 8.82 5.45 -0.09
N GLN A 28 8.73 4.27 -0.72
CA GLN A 28 7.51 3.84 -1.43
C GLN A 28 6.69 2.82 -0.62
N GLN A 29 7.31 2.21 0.39
CA GLN A 29 6.64 1.27 1.27
C GLN A 29 5.61 1.96 2.16
N LEU A 30 4.42 1.35 2.23
CA LEU A 30 3.38 1.78 3.13
C LEU A 30 3.65 1.28 4.55
N SER A 31 3.17 2.02 5.55
CA SER A 31 3.05 1.47 6.91
C SER A 31 1.85 0.52 7.02
N ILE A 32 1.80 -0.27 8.09
CA ILE A 32 0.64 -1.12 8.38
C ILE A 32 -0.64 -0.29 8.53
N THR A 33 -0.53 0.92 9.12
CA THR A 33 -1.67 1.83 9.28
C THR A 33 -2.19 2.33 7.93
N ASP A 34 -1.30 2.64 6.98
CA ASP A 34 -1.69 3.09 5.64
C ASP A 34 -2.39 1.96 4.87
N LEU A 35 -1.89 0.72 5.01
CA LEU A 35 -2.54 -0.45 4.42
C LEU A 35 -3.97 -0.64 4.96
N ASP A 36 -4.18 -0.52 6.27
CA ASP A 36 -5.52 -0.61 6.88
C ASP A 36 -6.48 0.45 6.32
N GLN A 37 -5.99 1.68 6.08
CA GLN A 37 -6.78 2.72 5.43
C GLN A 37 -7.17 2.37 3.98
N ILE A 38 -6.23 1.81 3.20
CA ILE A 38 -6.51 1.39 1.82
C ILE A 38 -7.56 0.27 1.81
N LEU A 39 -7.42 -0.74 2.66
CA LEU A 39 -8.35 -1.87 2.73
C LEU A 39 -9.79 -1.47 3.10
N LYS A 40 -9.96 -0.38 3.86
CA LYS A 40 -11.28 0.19 4.17
C LYS A 40 -11.94 0.89 2.99
N ILE A 41 -11.16 1.35 2.01
CA ILE A 41 -11.67 2.02 0.79
C ILE A 41 -12.00 0.99 -0.30
N CYS A 42 -11.32 -0.14 -0.32
CA CYS A 42 -11.52 -1.23 -1.30
C CYS A 42 -12.61 -2.24 -0.91
N LYS A 43 -13.16 -2.15 0.31
CA LYS A 43 -14.38 -2.86 0.72
C LYS A 43 -15.62 -2.09 0.29
#